data_AF-G2RH45-F1
#
_entry.id   AF-G2RH45-F1
#
_cell.length_a   1.000
_cell.length_b   1.000
_cell.length_c   1.000
_cell.angle_alpha   90.00
_cell.angle_beta   90.00
_cell.angle_gamma   90.00
#
_symmetry.space_group_name_H-M   'P 1'
#
loop_
_entity.id
_entity.type
_entity.pdbx_description
1 polymer ?
#
loop_
_entity_poly.entity_id
_entity_poly.type
_entity_poly.pdbx_seq_one_letter_code
_entity_poly.pdbx_strand_id
1 'polypeptide(L)'
;MTRRLQQATEDALLTGGRAGRHAIEEAGFSEELKAQLLDKVADMKFHHEHAAALAQAGITSRIPDSAGLGTRAIASAKPWTGEESTEDTVLRMLDNAHKPLAPGLRGKSTPPAPAPVDMRFRREVGLSPGQRASSARDKAQAYAGMGMKDKGLSDEEREALKREFRERFTPAARAVPNSVSALAALANERIEDAIARGQFKNIPRGKGIERDTRADNPFIDTTEYIMNKMIKRQDIVPPWIEKQQELIKAAETFRARLRNDWKRHAARMIASRGGTLEEQLARAAAHARAEEIHNPRRRNPEQISVPTNSTADVVMQRVTAAPPSPLSPSNPTPANPDDAHAGNPGGGGAGGGGSGGGDSPDPARPPAHDAAITQPFRDPAWEAAERPYMSLAIANLNALTRSYNLMAPELAKKPYFSLERELSSCFADVAPLVADEIRLRATRPAKSLVDAPFGGRGVGGGGGGGVGQLGAGLAGLFRAPPVKVVESREKYYGFREFWRDLWKRGG
;
A
#
# COMPACT_ATOMS: atom_id res chain seq x y z
N MET A 1 5.09 -37.14 -61.73
CA MET A 1 6.23 -36.69 -62.57
C MET A 1 6.09 -35.21 -62.93
N THR A 2 4.96 -34.81 -63.54
CA THR A 2 4.49 -33.42 -63.78
C THR A 2 5.29 -32.29 -63.12
N ARG A 3 5.27 -32.13 -61.78
CA ARG A 3 5.94 -31.02 -61.08
C ARG A 3 7.44 -30.88 -61.39
N ARG A 4 8.18 -31.97 -61.62
CA ARG A 4 9.60 -31.90 -62.03
C ARG A 4 9.79 -31.52 -63.50
N LEU A 5 8.86 -31.92 -64.38
CA LEU A 5 8.86 -31.49 -65.77
C LEU A 5 8.49 -30.00 -65.87
N GLN A 6 7.51 -29.55 -65.09
CA GLN A 6 7.16 -28.14 -64.96
C GLN A 6 8.36 -27.31 -64.50
N GLN A 7 9.05 -27.71 -63.43
CA GLN A 7 10.26 -27.02 -62.98
C GLN A 7 11.35 -27.01 -64.06
N ALA A 8 11.59 -28.12 -64.76
CA ALA A 8 12.54 -28.15 -65.88
C ALA A 8 12.15 -27.21 -67.04
N THR A 9 10.85 -27.02 -67.32
CA THR A 9 10.37 -26.02 -68.31
C THR A 9 10.45 -24.58 -67.80
N GLU A 10 10.22 -24.34 -66.51
CA GLU A 10 10.39 -23.02 -65.88
C GLU A 10 11.87 -22.62 -65.89
N ASP A 11 12.77 -23.52 -65.51
CA ASP A 11 14.22 -23.37 -65.61
C ASP A 11 14.66 -23.13 -67.06
N ALA A 12 14.12 -23.86 -68.04
CA ALA A 12 14.43 -23.67 -69.46
C ALA A 12 13.99 -22.30 -70.02
N LEU A 13 12.83 -21.77 -69.58
CA LEU A 13 12.34 -20.44 -69.98
C LEU A 13 13.12 -19.28 -69.37
N LEU A 14 13.65 -19.49 -68.15
CA LEU A 14 14.42 -18.51 -67.38
C LEU A 14 15.92 -18.54 -67.71
N THR A 15 16.50 -19.70 -67.99
CA THR A 15 17.96 -19.88 -68.18
C THR A 15 18.35 -20.24 -69.63
N GLY A 16 17.48 -20.86 -70.42
CA GLY A 16 17.77 -21.39 -71.76
C GLY A 16 17.85 -20.36 -72.90
N GLY A 17 17.78 -19.06 -72.58
CA GLY A 17 17.91 -17.97 -73.56
C GLY A 17 16.87 -18.01 -74.69
N ARG A 18 17.29 -17.67 -75.91
CA ARG A 18 16.42 -17.75 -77.10
C ARG A 18 16.15 -19.20 -77.55
N ALA A 19 17.15 -20.08 -77.46
CA ALA A 19 17.01 -21.47 -77.93
C ALA A 19 15.99 -22.27 -77.09
N GLY A 20 16.00 -22.11 -75.76
CA GLY A 20 15.01 -22.74 -74.89
C GLY A 20 13.58 -22.26 -75.14
N ARG A 21 13.40 -21.02 -75.59
CA ARG A 21 12.08 -20.48 -75.97
C ARG A 21 11.64 -21.02 -77.33
N HIS A 22 12.52 -20.99 -78.33
CA HIS A 22 12.24 -21.52 -79.66
C HIS A 22 11.86 -23.01 -79.62
N ALA A 23 12.55 -23.82 -78.80
CA ALA A 23 12.22 -25.23 -78.63
C ALA A 23 10.84 -25.48 -77.98
N ILE A 24 10.35 -24.56 -77.14
CA ILE A 24 9.00 -24.61 -76.53
C ILE A 24 7.93 -24.10 -77.51
N GLU A 25 8.28 -23.09 -78.32
CA GLU A 25 7.43 -22.56 -79.40
C GLU A 25 7.26 -23.59 -80.54
N GLU A 26 8.33 -24.28 -80.93
CA GLU A 26 8.33 -25.38 -81.92
C GLU A 26 7.62 -26.64 -81.42
N ALA A 27 7.78 -27.02 -80.14
CA ALA A 27 7.09 -28.17 -79.58
C ALA A 27 5.57 -28.01 -79.55
N GLY A 28 5.09 -26.77 -79.43
CA GLY A 28 3.68 -26.39 -79.49
C GLY A 28 2.86 -26.84 -78.28
N PHE A 29 2.19 -25.91 -77.59
CA PHE A 29 1.25 -26.28 -76.53
C PHE A 29 0.13 -27.17 -77.10
N SER A 30 -0.05 -28.35 -76.51
CA SER A 30 -1.13 -29.27 -76.86
C SER A 30 -2.49 -28.60 -76.68
N GLU A 31 -3.46 -28.96 -77.51
CA GLU A 31 -4.75 -28.27 -77.57
C GLU A 31 -5.53 -28.38 -76.24
N GLU A 32 -5.41 -29.51 -75.54
CA GLU A 32 -5.95 -29.67 -74.19
C GLU A 32 -5.32 -28.69 -73.18
N LEU A 33 -3.99 -28.49 -73.20
CA LEU A 33 -3.33 -27.51 -72.33
C LEU A 33 -3.67 -26.07 -72.74
N LYS A 34 -3.86 -25.78 -74.04
CA LYS A 34 -4.36 -24.49 -74.51
C LYS A 34 -5.77 -24.23 -73.97
N ALA A 35 -6.68 -25.20 -74.06
CA ALA A 35 -8.04 -25.11 -73.51
C ALA A 35 -7.98 -24.87 -71.98
N GLN A 36 -7.29 -25.74 -71.23
CA GLN A 36 -7.13 -25.59 -69.78
C GLN A 36 -6.47 -24.27 -69.35
N LEU A 37 -5.64 -23.63 -70.20
CA LEU A 37 -5.07 -22.31 -69.93
C LEU A 37 -6.05 -21.18 -70.27
N LEU A 38 -6.82 -21.30 -71.35
CA LEU A 38 -7.89 -20.37 -71.70
C LEU A 38 -9.00 -20.38 -70.66
N ASP A 39 -9.41 -21.55 -70.18
CA ASP A 39 -10.38 -21.73 -69.09
C ASP A 39 -9.87 -21.06 -67.80
N LYS A 40 -8.62 -21.32 -67.40
CA LYS A 40 -8.00 -20.66 -66.23
C LYS A 40 -7.89 -19.14 -66.42
N VAL A 41 -7.69 -18.64 -67.65
CA VAL A 41 -7.69 -17.20 -67.95
C VAL A 41 -9.12 -16.62 -67.91
N ALA A 42 -10.14 -17.38 -68.32
CA ALA A 42 -11.54 -17.00 -68.17
C ALA A 42 -11.95 -16.96 -66.69
N ASP A 43 -11.62 -17.97 -65.89
CA ASP A 43 -11.80 -18.00 -64.43
C ASP A 43 -11.12 -16.79 -63.76
N MET A 44 -9.87 -16.49 -64.15
CA MET A 44 -9.12 -15.33 -63.64
C MET A 44 -9.82 -14.00 -63.95
N LYS A 45 -10.34 -13.84 -65.18
CA LYS A 45 -11.08 -12.63 -65.60
C LYS A 45 -12.42 -12.52 -64.87
N PHE A 46 -13.21 -13.59 -64.84
CA PHE A 46 -14.48 -13.66 -64.13
C PHE A 46 -14.32 -13.33 -62.63
N HIS A 47 -13.31 -13.91 -61.96
CA HIS A 47 -13.01 -13.60 -60.56
C HIS A 47 -12.53 -12.16 -60.35
N HIS A 48 -11.83 -11.56 -61.31
CA HIS A 48 -11.39 -10.16 -61.25
C HIS A 48 -12.56 -9.18 -61.45
N GLU A 49 -13.40 -9.43 -62.45
CA GLU A 49 -14.58 -8.61 -62.79
C GLU A 49 -15.68 -8.70 -61.72
N HIS A 50 -15.85 -9.85 -61.07
CA HIS A 50 -16.87 -10.08 -60.04
C HIS A 50 -16.32 -10.16 -58.60
N ALA A 51 -15.07 -9.73 -58.34
CA ALA A 51 -14.41 -9.85 -57.04
C ALA A 51 -15.26 -9.35 -55.86
N ALA A 52 -15.88 -8.18 -55.99
CA ALA A 52 -16.73 -7.58 -54.96
C ALA A 52 -18.04 -8.36 -54.74
N ALA A 53 -18.66 -8.87 -55.81
CA ALA A 53 -19.91 -9.65 -55.71
C ALA A 53 -19.66 -11.03 -55.08
N LEU A 54 -18.54 -11.68 -55.44
CA LEU A 54 -18.11 -12.94 -54.83
C LEU A 54 -17.80 -12.77 -53.34
N ALA A 55 -17.19 -11.65 -52.95
CA ALA A 55 -16.93 -11.33 -51.54
C ALA A 55 -18.23 -11.06 -50.75
N GLN A 56 -19.20 -10.35 -51.34
CA GLN A 56 -20.54 -10.16 -50.74
C GLN A 56 -21.29 -11.50 -50.57
N ALA A 57 -21.12 -12.43 -51.50
CA ALA A 57 -21.65 -13.79 -51.41
C ALA A 57 -20.84 -14.73 -50.49
N GLY A 58 -19.73 -14.26 -49.90
CA GLY A 58 -18.83 -15.07 -49.07
C GLY A 58 -17.96 -16.08 -49.83
N ILE A 59 -18.03 -16.11 -51.17
CA ILE A 59 -17.35 -17.06 -52.06
C ILE A 59 -15.88 -16.66 -52.22
N THR A 60 -15.09 -16.90 -51.16
CA THR A 60 -13.69 -16.48 -51.04
C THR A 60 -12.70 -17.62 -51.35
N SER A 61 -12.94 -18.38 -52.42
CA SER A 61 -12.21 -19.61 -52.79
C SER A 61 -10.68 -19.50 -52.88
N ARG A 62 -10.14 -18.28 -53.01
CA ARG A 62 -8.70 -17.97 -53.10
C ARG A 62 -8.13 -17.25 -51.87
N ILE A 63 -8.97 -16.82 -50.93
CA ILE A 63 -8.54 -16.11 -49.71
C ILE A 63 -8.80 -17.04 -48.52
N PRO A 64 -7.76 -17.57 -47.85
CA PRO A 64 -7.95 -18.57 -46.80
C PRO A 64 -8.71 -17.99 -45.62
N ASP A 65 -9.54 -18.80 -44.94
CA ASP A 65 -10.37 -18.31 -43.84
C ASP A 65 -9.58 -17.81 -42.61
N SER A 66 -8.29 -18.15 -42.51
CA SER A 66 -7.36 -17.59 -41.54
C SER A 66 -6.99 -16.11 -41.79
N ALA A 67 -7.32 -15.55 -42.97
CA ALA A 67 -7.11 -14.15 -43.28
C ALA A 67 -8.08 -13.26 -42.50
N GLY A 68 -7.55 -12.22 -41.84
CA GLY A 68 -8.34 -11.23 -41.12
C GLY A 68 -9.23 -10.39 -42.04
N LEU A 69 -10.29 -9.81 -41.47
CA LEU A 69 -11.31 -9.07 -42.24
C LEU A 69 -10.70 -7.97 -43.14
N GLY A 70 -9.73 -7.19 -42.64
CA GLY A 70 -9.05 -6.17 -43.46
C GLY A 70 -8.28 -6.75 -44.66
N THR A 71 -7.57 -7.87 -44.47
CA THR A 71 -6.88 -8.56 -45.59
C THR A 71 -7.85 -9.19 -46.58
N ARG A 72 -9.02 -9.67 -46.14
CA ARG A 72 -10.09 -10.11 -47.05
C ARG A 72 -10.65 -8.93 -47.85
N ALA A 73 -11.00 -7.84 -47.16
CA ALA A 73 -11.57 -6.63 -47.77
C ALA A 73 -10.66 -6.03 -48.84
N ILE A 74 -9.36 -5.89 -48.56
CA ILE A 74 -8.34 -5.41 -49.52
C ILE A 74 -8.24 -6.35 -50.73
N ALA A 75 -8.27 -7.68 -50.53
CA ALA A 75 -8.22 -8.64 -51.63
C ALA A 75 -9.51 -8.72 -52.47
N SER A 76 -10.63 -8.24 -51.94
CA SER A 76 -11.91 -8.10 -52.65
C SER A 76 -12.19 -6.70 -53.21
N ALA A 77 -11.33 -5.73 -52.91
CA ALA A 77 -11.50 -4.34 -53.33
C ALA A 77 -11.35 -4.21 -54.86
N LYS A 78 -11.99 -3.18 -55.43
CA LYS A 78 -11.80 -2.82 -56.83
C LYS A 78 -10.32 -2.43 -57.05
N PRO A 79 -9.65 -2.89 -58.13
CA PRO A 79 -8.30 -2.42 -58.46
C PRO A 79 -8.25 -0.90 -58.58
N TRP A 80 -7.16 -0.28 -58.12
CA TRP A 80 -6.97 1.17 -58.18
C TRP A 80 -6.86 1.65 -59.64
N THR A 81 -7.83 2.44 -60.10
CA THR A 81 -7.92 2.95 -61.48
C THR A 81 -7.24 4.31 -61.70
N GLY A 82 -6.68 4.92 -60.64
CA GLY A 82 -6.13 6.28 -60.66
C GLY A 82 -6.98 7.27 -59.86
N GLU A 83 -8.29 7.03 -59.78
CA GLU A 83 -9.25 7.81 -58.99
C GLU A 83 -9.72 6.98 -57.79
N GLU A 84 -9.92 7.62 -56.64
CA GLU A 84 -10.45 6.97 -55.43
C GLU A 84 -11.99 6.99 -55.44
N SER A 85 -12.62 5.88 -55.06
CA SER A 85 -14.08 5.82 -55.00
C SER A 85 -14.63 6.69 -53.87
N THR A 86 -15.84 7.23 -54.02
CA THR A 86 -16.49 8.05 -52.99
C THR A 86 -16.65 7.29 -51.66
N GLU A 87 -16.86 5.98 -51.72
CA GLU A 87 -16.93 5.09 -50.56
C GLU A 87 -15.57 5.04 -49.83
N ASP A 88 -14.47 4.86 -50.57
CA ASP A 88 -13.11 4.84 -50.02
C ASP A 88 -12.67 6.21 -49.48
N THR A 89 -13.07 7.32 -50.12
CA THR A 89 -12.74 8.67 -49.63
C THR A 89 -13.38 8.94 -48.28
N VAL A 90 -14.65 8.53 -48.09
CA VAL A 90 -15.38 8.66 -46.83
C VAL A 90 -14.78 7.75 -45.76
N LEU A 91 -14.46 6.50 -46.09
CA LEU A 91 -13.80 5.57 -45.17
C LEU A 91 -12.46 6.15 -44.68
N ARG A 92 -11.62 6.66 -45.60
CA ARG A 92 -10.35 7.31 -45.23
C ARG A 92 -10.55 8.56 -44.39
N MET A 93 -11.60 9.35 -44.63
CA MET A 93 -11.91 10.52 -43.78
C MET A 93 -12.32 10.10 -42.35
N LEU A 94 -13.08 9.01 -42.19
CA LEU A 94 -13.46 8.48 -40.88
C LEU A 94 -12.26 7.89 -40.13
N ASP A 95 -11.42 7.10 -40.78
CA ASP A 95 -10.19 6.55 -40.18
C ASP A 95 -9.20 7.65 -39.77
N ASN A 96 -9.07 8.72 -40.57
CA ASN A 96 -8.24 9.88 -40.24
C ASN A 96 -8.81 10.73 -39.09
N ALA A 97 -10.14 10.83 -38.96
CA ALA A 97 -10.78 11.51 -37.84
C ALA A 97 -10.56 10.77 -36.50
N HIS A 98 -10.48 9.44 -36.54
CA HIS A 98 -10.32 8.59 -35.35
C HIS A 98 -8.92 7.98 -35.24
N LYS A 99 -7.95 8.80 -34.82
CA LYS A 99 -6.56 8.36 -34.55
C LYS A 99 -6.56 7.06 -33.70
N PRO A 100 -6.11 5.92 -34.24
CA PRO A 100 -6.22 4.64 -33.54
C PRO A 100 -5.26 4.58 -32.35
N LEU A 101 -5.71 3.92 -31.28
CA LEU A 101 -4.96 3.75 -30.02
C LEU A 101 -3.55 3.19 -30.24
N ALA A 102 -2.65 3.40 -29.28
CA ALA A 102 -1.31 2.78 -29.31
C ALA A 102 -1.43 1.24 -29.40
N PRO A 103 -0.49 0.51 -30.04
CA PRO A 103 -0.64 -0.94 -30.28
C PRO A 103 -0.93 -1.78 -29.03
N GLY A 104 -0.31 -1.46 -27.88
CA GLY A 104 -0.58 -2.13 -26.59
C GLY A 104 -1.94 -1.80 -25.95
N LEU A 105 -2.72 -0.91 -26.55
CA LEU A 105 -4.09 -0.53 -26.16
C LEU A 105 -5.12 -0.93 -27.23
N ARG A 106 -4.71 -1.64 -28.30
CA ARG A 106 -5.63 -2.17 -29.33
C ARG A 106 -6.08 -3.58 -28.97
N GLY A 107 -7.34 -3.72 -28.58
CA GLY A 107 -7.96 -5.03 -28.34
C GLY A 107 -9.16 -4.95 -27.42
N LYS A 108 -9.71 -6.12 -27.09
CA LYS A 108 -10.65 -6.26 -25.97
C LYS A 108 -9.89 -5.92 -24.69
N SER A 109 -10.47 -5.13 -23.79
CA SER A 109 -9.87 -4.76 -22.52
C SER A 109 -9.84 -5.96 -21.56
N THR A 110 -8.84 -6.83 -21.73
CA THR A 110 -8.50 -7.87 -20.77
C THR A 110 -8.27 -7.17 -19.42
N PRO A 111 -9.06 -7.46 -18.37
CA PRO A 111 -8.80 -6.90 -17.05
C PRO A 111 -7.40 -7.35 -16.61
N PRO A 112 -6.64 -6.52 -15.87
CA PRO A 112 -5.26 -6.84 -15.49
C PRO A 112 -5.25 -8.05 -14.55
N ALA A 113 -5.16 -9.24 -15.13
CA ALA A 113 -4.90 -10.47 -14.42
C ALA A 113 -3.57 -10.29 -13.66
N PRO A 114 -3.48 -10.68 -12.37
CA PRO A 114 -2.25 -10.60 -11.62
C PRO A 114 -1.26 -11.67 -12.10
N ALA A 115 -0.65 -11.41 -13.26
CA ALA A 115 0.54 -12.11 -13.70
C ALA A 115 1.59 -12.00 -12.58
N PRO A 116 2.21 -13.12 -12.14
CA PRO A 116 3.23 -13.06 -11.10
C PRO A 116 4.31 -12.03 -11.47
N VAL A 117 4.54 -11.06 -10.58
CA VAL A 117 5.57 -10.05 -10.78
C VAL A 117 6.91 -10.79 -10.85
N ASP A 118 7.50 -10.80 -12.04
CA ASP A 118 8.73 -11.53 -12.32
C ASP A 118 9.92 -10.80 -11.67
N MET A 119 10.12 -11.04 -10.37
CA MET A 119 11.14 -10.41 -9.53
C MET A 119 12.59 -10.78 -9.92
N ARG A 120 12.77 -11.56 -11.01
CA ARG A 120 14.08 -11.80 -11.59
C ARG A 120 14.61 -10.51 -12.20
N PHE A 121 15.78 -10.06 -11.75
CA PHE A 121 16.47 -8.89 -12.28
C PHE A 121 16.57 -8.95 -13.82
N ARG A 122 15.72 -8.17 -14.50
CA ARG A 122 15.82 -7.98 -15.94
C ARG A 122 17.18 -7.35 -16.24
N ARG A 123 17.96 -7.97 -17.13
CA ARG A 123 19.16 -7.35 -17.69
C ARG A 123 18.76 -6.02 -18.33
N GLU A 124 19.31 -4.91 -17.83
CA GLU A 124 19.03 -3.59 -18.38
C GLU A 124 19.36 -3.55 -19.88
N VAL A 125 18.53 -2.84 -20.66
CA VAL A 125 18.75 -2.67 -22.09
C VAL A 125 20.08 -1.93 -22.27
N GLY A 126 20.99 -2.51 -23.04
CA GLY A 126 22.35 -2.01 -23.21
C GLY A 126 22.38 -0.65 -23.91
N LEU A 127 22.35 0.43 -23.12
CA LEU A 127 22.37 1.81 -23.61
C LEU A 127 23.53 2.05 -24.59
N SER A 128 23.29 2.82 -25.64
CA SER A 128 24.35 3.22 -26.58
C SER A 128 25.49 3.93 -25.85
N PRO A 129 26.77 3.75 -26.26
CA PRO A 129 27.88 4.50 -25.69
C PRO A 129 27.64 6.02 -25.66
N GLY A 130 26.98 6.57 -26.69
CA GLY A 130 26.59 7.98 -26.74
C GLY A 130 25.57 8.36 -25.65
N GLN A 131 24.55 7.53 -25.41
CA GLN A 131 23.55 7.74 -24.35
C GLN A 131 24.15 7.58 -22.94
N ARG A 132 25.14 6.70 -22.79
CA ARG A 132 25.92 6.58 -21.54
C ARG A 132 26.78 7.83 -21.31
N ALA A 133 27.42 8.36 -22.35
CA ALA A 133 28.20 9.59 -22.26
C ALA A 133 27.34 10.84 -22.01
N SER A 134 26.15 10.96 -22.64
CA SER A 134 25.22 12.07 -22.36
C SER A 134 24.68 11.96 -20.94
N SER A 135 24.07 10.85 -20.56
CA SER A 135 23.47 10.71 -19.21
C SER A 135 24.50 10.77 -18.08
N ALA A 136 25.79 10.47 -18.33
CA ALA A 136 26.87 10.75 -17.39
C ALA A 136 27.20 12.25 -17.30
N ARG A 137 27.25 12.98 -18.42
CA ARG A 137 27.40 14.45 -18.44
C ARG A 137 26.23 15.14 -17.76
N ASP A 138 24.99 14.75 -18.06
CA ASP A 138 23.77 15.33 -17.49
C ASP A 138 23.74 15.15 -15.96
N LYS A 139 24.11 13.94 -15.47
CA LYS A 139 24.24 13.66 -14.03
C LYS A 139 25.40 14.43 -13.39
N ALA A 140 26.55 14.54 -14.04
CA ALA A 140 27.68 15.33 -13.53
C ALA A 140 27.34 16.83 -13.46
N GLN A 141 26.62 17.37 -14.44
CA GLN A 141 26.10 18.74 -14.44
C GLN A 141 25.05 18.94 -13.35
N ALA A 142 24.16 17.99 -13.10
CA ALA A 142 23.22 18.05 -11.98
C ALA A 142 23.94 18.11 -10.61
N TYR A 143 24.98 17.30 -10.41
CA TYR A 143 25.80 17.35 -9.19
C TYR A 143 26.60 18.66 -9.07
N ALA A 144 27.14 19.19 -10.17
CA ALA A 144 27.82 20.49 -10.17
C ALA A 144 26.85 21.67 -9.92
N GLY A 145 25.62 21.57 -10.44
CA GLY A 145 24.53 22.52 -10.22
C GLY A 145 23.96 22.50 -8.79
N MET A 146 24.18 21.41 -8.04
CA MET A 146 23.78 21.26 -6.63
C MET A 146 24.61 22.14 -5.66
N GLY A 147 25.45 23.05 -6.17
CA GLY A 147 26.17 24.05 -5.37
C GLY A 147 27.36 23.52 -4.56
N MET A 148 27.68 22.22 -4.66
CA MET A 148 28.73 21.53 -3.90
C MET A 148 30.16 21.85 -4.38
N LYS A 149 30.41 23.07 -4.85
CA LYS A 149 31.67 23.51 -5.44
C LYS A 149 32.55 24.24 -4.42
N ASP A 150 33.60 23.55 -3.97
CA ASP A 150 34.80 24.10 -3.35
C ASP A 150 34.57 25.22 -2.29
N LYS A 151 33.80 24.94 -1.24
CA LYS A 151 33.70 25.80 -0.04
C LYS A 151 34.32 25.13 1.18
N GLY A 152 35.64 25.33 1.36
CA GLY A 152 36.32 25.10 2.65
C GLY A 152 37.19 23.85 2.80
N LEU A 153 37.54 23.16 1.71
CA LEU A 153 38.52 22.06 1.71
C LEU A 153 39.85 22.54 1.14
N SER A 154 40.96 22.19 1.79
CA SER A 154 42.32 22.40 1.27
C SER A 154 42.61 21.49 0.08
N ASP A 155 43.63 21.83 -0.72
CA ASP A 155 44.01 20.96 -1.86
C ASP A 155 44.58 19.60 -1.42
N GLU A 156 45.16 19.51 -0.22
CA GLU A 156 45.64 18.25 0.37
C GLU A 156 44.46 17.34 0.78
N GLU A 157 43.45 17.88 1.46
CA GLU A 157 42.20 17.16 1.77
C GLU A 157 41.46 16.78 0.48
N ARG A 158 41.49 17.65 -0.52
CA ARG A 158 40.92 17.39 -1.85
C ARG A 158 41.69 16.31 -2.60
N GLU A 159 42.99 16.14 -2.37
CA GLU A 159 43.75 14.98 -2.83
C GLU A 159 43.47 13.71 -2.04
N ALA A 160 43.38 13.77 -0.71
CA ALA A 160 43.01 12.62 0.12
C ALA A 160 41.64 12.07 -0.30
N LEU A 161 40.64 12.93 -0.46
CA LEU A 161 39.32 12.56 -1.00
C LEU A 161 39.42 11.98 -2.42
N LYS A 162 40.23 12.56 -3.32
CA LYS A 162 40.46 11.98 -4.66
C LYS A 162 41.10 10.58 -4.59
N ARG A 163 41.98 10.31 -3.63
CA ARG A 163 42.60 8.99 -3.40
C ARG A 163 41.56 7.99 -2.89
N GLU A 164 40.81 8.33 -1.84
CA GLU A 164 39.71 7.49 -1.33
C GLU A 164 38.65 7.18 -2.40
N PHE A 165 38.25 8.19 -3.20
CA PHE A 165 37.32 7.98 -4.31
C PHE A 165 37.93 7.11 -5.41
N ARG A 166 39.21 7.32 -5.75
CA ARG A 166 39.92 6.49 -6.75
C ARG A 166 40.02 5.05 -6.30
N GLU A 167 40.35 4.80 -5.04
CA GLU A 167 40.40 3.47 -4.41
C GLU A 167 39.02 2.80 -4.44
N ARG A 168 37.98 3.48 -3.94
CA ARG A 168 36.57 3.03 -3.98
C ARG A 168 36.05 2.74 -5.40
N PHE A 169 36.59 3.39 -6.42
CA PHE A 169 36.24 3.17 -7.82
C PHE A 169 37.26 2.32 -8.60
N THR A 170 38.29 1.75 -7.95
CA THR A 170 39.08 0.68 -8.58
C THR A 170 38.18 -0.54 -8.84
N PRO A 171 38.44 -1.32 -9.90
CA PRO A 171 37.75 -2.59 -10.12
C PRO A 171 37.92 -3.59 -8.96
N ALA A 172 39.03 -3.51 -8.22
CA ALA A 172 39.31 -4.37 -7.07
C ALA A 172 38.36 -4.11 -5.90
N ALA A 173 38.23 -2.85 -5.44
CA ALA A 173 37.38 -2.49 -4.30
C ALA A 173 35.87 -2.75 -4.52
N ARG A 174 35.45 -2.98 -5.77
CA ARG A 174 34.07 -3.27 -6.15
C ARG A 174 33.79 -4.75 -6.43
N ALA A 175 34.82 -5.60 -6.41
CA ALA A 175 34.67 -7.04 -6.51
C ALA A 175 34.27 -7.60 -5.15
N VAL A 176 32.98 -7.91 -4.96
CA VAL A 176 32.52 -8.67 -3.78
C VAL A 176 33.19 -10.05 -3.84
N PRO A 177 33.93 -10.48 -2.80
CA PRO A 177 34.67 -11.74 -2.86
C PRO A 177 33.72 -12.94 -2.83
N ASN A 178 33.59 -13.62 -3.98
CA ASN A 178 32.75 -14.81 -4.15
C ASN A 178 33.30 -16.09 -3.49
N SER A 179 34.31 -15.98 -2.61
CA SER A 179 34.90 -17.13 -1.90
C SER A 179 35.20 -16.79 -0.44
N VAL A 180 35.04 -17.77 0.45
CA VAL A 180 35.20 -17.60 1.91
C VAL A 180 36.61 -17.13 2.27
N SER A 181 37.64 -17.62 1.57
CA SER A 181 39.02 -17.19 1.76
C SER A 181 39.25 -15.71 1.39
N ALA A 182 38.68 -15.24 0.27
CA ALA A 182 38.81 -13.83 -0.12
C ALA A 182 37.95 -12.90 0.77
N LEU A 183 36.84 -13.39 1.33
CA LEU A 183 36.07 -12.68 2.35
C LEU A 183 36.87 -12.58 3.67
N ALA A 184 37.57 -13.64 4.07
CA ALA A 184 38.48 -13.63 5.21
C ALA A 184 39.68 -12.68 4.99
N ALA A 185 40.24 -12.62 3.77
CA ALA A 185 41.29 -11.66 3.44
C ALA A 185 40.81 -10.20 3.57
N LEU A 186 39.64 -9.86 3.03
CA LEU A 186 39.03 -8.53 3.16
C LEU A 186 38.64 -8.21 4.62
N ALA A 187 38.27 -9.23 5.41
CA ALA A 187 38.05 -9.07 6.84
C ALA A 187 39.35 -8.77 7.60
N ASN A 188 40.45 -9.48 7.30
CA ASN A 188 41.77 -9.24 7.88
C ASN A 188 42.30 -7.85 7.51
N GLU A 189 42.21 -7.46 6.23
CA GLU A 189 42.53 -6.12 5.73
C GLU A 189 41.78 -5.06 6.57
N ARG A 190 40.45 -5.19 6.72
CA ARG A 190 39.65 -4.28 7.55
C ARG A 190 39.98 -4.29 9.04
N ILE A 191 40.46 -5.42 9.57
CA ILE A 191 40.91 -5.54 10.96
C ILE A 191 42.22 -4.78 11.14
N GLU A 192 43.21 -5.00 10.26
CA GLU A 192 44.49 -4.29 10.25
C GLU A 192 44.29 -2.77 10.07
N ASP A 193 43.40 -2.39 9.17
CA ASP A 193 43.00 -1.01 8.87
C ASP A 193 42.25 -0.34 10.06
N ALA A 194 41.53 -1.12 10.89
CA ALA A 194 40.94 -0.65 12.14
C ALA A 194 41.92 -0.68 13.35
N ILE A 195 42.94 -1.54 13.32
CA ILE A 195 44.08 -1.52 14.26
C ILE A 195 44.94 -0.27 14.00
N ALA A 196 45.21 0.06 12.74
CA ALA A 196 45.94 1.26 12.32
C ALA A 196 45.21 2.55 12.76
N ARG A 197 43.88 2.61 12.57
CA ARG A 197 43.01 3.67 13.11
C ARG A 197 42.86 3.66 14.64
N GLY A 198 43.52 2.73 15.35
CA GLY A 198 43.56 2.66 16.80
C GLY A 198 42.25 2.22 17.47
N GLN A 199 41.23 1.81 16.72
CA GLN A 199 39.90 1.50 17.27
C GLN A 199 39.94 0.37 18.31
N PHE A 200 40.83 -0.62 18.11
CA PHE A 200 41.04 -1.72 19.05
C PHE A 200 41.72 -1.35 20.38
N LYS A 201 42.24 -0.11 20.53
CA LYS A 201 42.88 0.39 21.75
C LYS A 201 41.85 0.85 22.79
N ASN A 202 40.70 1.38 22.34
CA ASN A 202 39.67 1.98 23.20
C ASN A 202 38.49 1.03 23.48
N ILE A 203 38.64 -0.28 23.24
CA ILE A 203 37.63 -1.28 23.59
C ILE A 203 37.76 -1.60 25.10
N PRO A 204 36.71 -1.48 25.92
CA PRO A 204 36.77 -1.88 27.33
C PRO A 204 36.93 -3.40 27.44
N ARG A 205 38.10 -3.86 27.92
CA ARG A 205 38.42 -5.29 28.10
C ARG A 205 38.32 -5.68 29.57
N GLY A 206 37.27 -6.43 29.93
CA GLY A 206 37.11 -6.97 31.30
C GLY A 206 35.66 -7.24 31.68
N LYS A 207 35.41 -7.45 32.98
CA LYS A 207 34.06 -7.39 33.57
C LYS A 207 33.53 -5.96 33.39
N GLY A 208 32.42 -5.81 32.67
CA GLY A 208 31.88 -4.50 32.25
C GLY A 208 31.39 -4.49 30.81
N ILE A 209 31.83 -5.44 29.97
CA ILE A 209 31.11 -5.77 28.74
C ILE A 209 29.80 -6.46 29.14
N GLU A 210 28.65 -5.87 28.81
CA GLU A 210 27.36 -6.54 28.88
C GLU A 210 27.32 -7.70 27.86
N ARG A 211 27.49 -8.94 28.34
CA ARG A 211 27.04 -10.11 27.59
C ARG A 211 25.51 -10.08 27.59
N ASP A 212 24.91 -10.40 26.45
CA ASP A 212 23.46 -10.66 26.39
C ASP A 212 23.14 -11.76 27.40
N THR A 213 22.34 -11.48 28.42
CA THR A 213 21.93 -12.46 29.45
C THR A 213 21.10 -13.62 28.90
N ARG A 214 20.74 -13.58 27.60
CA ARG A 214 20.13 -14.67 26.84
C ARG A 214 21.13 -15.60 26.14
N ALA A 215 22.40 -15.23 26.04
CA ALA A 215 23.47 -16.09 25.53
C ALA A 215 23.88 -17.14 26.57
N ASP A 216 23.84 -16.75 27.85
CA ASP A 216 24.22 -17.59 28.99
C ASP A 216 23.03 -18.42 29.54
N ASN A 217 21.94 -18.57 28.76
CA ASN A 217 20.73 -19.30 29.16
C ASN A 217 20.82 -20.80 28.80
N PRO A 218 20.85 -21.74 29.77
CA PRO A 218 20.98 -23.17 29.49
C PRO A 218 19.83 -23.80 28.68
N PHE A 219 18.69 -23.10 28.55
CA PHE A 219 17.50 -23.58 27.84
C PHE A 219 17.37 -23.07 26.40
N ILE A 220 18.42 -22.44 25.84
CA ILE A 220 18.48 -22.07 24.41
C ILE A 220 19.81 -22.54 23.87
N ASP A 221 19.79 -23.43 22.88
CA ASP A 221 21.01 -23.90 22.24
C ASP A 221 21.80 -22.73 21.62
N THR A 222 23.13 -22.76 21.72
CA THR A 222 24.01 -21.71 21.17
C THR A 222 23.71 -21.44 19.70
N THR A 223 23.36 -22.48 18.94
CA THR A 223 22.94 -22.42 17.53
C THR A 223 21.63 -21.65 17.36
N GLU A 224 20.61 -21.92 18.17
CA GLU A 224 19.33 -21.20 18.14
C GLU A 224 19.49 -19.75 18.60
N TYR A 225 20.29 -19.50 19.64
CA TYR A 225 20.59 -18.15 20.09
C TYR A 225 21.30 -17.33 18.99
N ILE A 226 22.32 -17.89 18.34
CA ILE A 226 23.02 -17.24 17.22
C ILE A 226 22.08 -17.05 16.02
N MET A 227 21.27 -18.05 15.67
CA MET A 227 20.33 -17.97 14.55
C MET A 227 19.27 -16.90 14.80
N ASN A 228 18.61 -16.89 15.97
CA ASN A 228 17.66 -15.85 16.35
C ASN A 228 18.31 -14.45 16.42
N LYS A 229 19.60 -14.36 16.80
CA LYS A 229 20.36 -13.11 16.79
C LYS A 229 20.75 -12.67 15.38
N MET A 230 20.99 -13.57 14.44
CA MET A 230 21.18 -13.25 13.02
C MET A 230 19.87 -12.78 12.38
N ILE A 231 18.77 -13.52 12.58
CA ILE A 231 17.41 -13.16 12.12
C ILE A 231 17.05 -11.74 12.58
N LYS A 232 17.25 -11.42 13.87
CA LYS A 232 17.05 -10.08 14.43
C LYS A 232 18.04 -9.01 13.95
N ARG A 233 19.25 -9.36 13.50
CA ARG A 233 20.26 -8.42 12.97
C ARG A 233 20.14 -8.18 11.47
N GLN A 234 19.39 -9.02 10.76
CA GLN A 234 19.14 -8.92 9.33
C GLN A 234 17.73 -8.38 9.04
N ASP A 235 16.95 -8.05 10.08
CA ASP A 235 15.54 -7.66 10.03
C ASP A 235 14.64 -8.63 9.24
N ILE A 236 15.04 -9.90 9.13
CA ILE A 236 14.29 -10.93 8.40
C ILE A 236 13.14 -11.42 9.28
N VAL A 237 11.96 -10.82 9.09
CA VAL A 237 10.73 -11.28 9.74
C VAL A 237 10.24 -12.56 9.06
N PRO A 238 10.00 -13.67 9.78
CA PRO A 238 9.39 -14.87 9.21
C PRO A 238 8.07 -14.54 8.46
N PRO A 239 7.80 -15.07 7.26
CA PRO A 239 6.68 -14.62 6.42
C PRO A 239 5.29 -14.69 7.09
N TRP A 240 5.08 -15.64 8.00
CA TRP A 240 3.83 -15.73 8.77
C TRP A 240 3.67 -14.58 9.78
N ILE A 241 4.77 -14.01 10.30
CA ILE A 241 4.76 -12.82 11.18
C ILE A 241 4.54 -11.54 10.36
N GLU A 242 5.03 -11.45 9.12
CA GLU A 242 4.65 -10.36 8.21
C GLU A 242 3.12 -10.37 7.96
N LYS A 243 2.57 -11.54 7.65
CA LYS A 243 1.11 -11.75 7.53
C LYS A 243 0.37 -11.51 8.84
N GLN A 244 0.99 -11.77 9.99
CA GLN A 244 0.44 -11.42 11.30
C GLN A 244 0.31 -9.91 11.46
N GLN A 245 1.34 -9.14 11.11
CA GLN A 245 1.32 -7.68 11.17
C GLN A 245 0.30 -7.09 10.19
N GLU A 246 0.21 -7.63 8.98
CA GLU A 246 -0.80 -7.22 7.98
C GLU A 246 -2.22 -7.46 8.51
N LEU A 247 -2.50 -8.66 9.06
CA LEU A 247 -3.79 -9.01 9.66
C LEU A 247 -4.12 -8.13 10.87
N ILE A 248 -3.15 -7.84 11.75
CA ILE A 248 -3.34 -6.96 12.91
C ILE A 248 -3.67 -5.53 12.44
N LYS A 249 -2.86 -4.94 11.54
CA LYS A 249 -3.08 -3.59 11.00
C LYS A 249 -4.43 -3.48 10.26
N ALA A 250 -4.84 -4.52 9.53
CA ALA A 250 -6.14 -4.58 8.87
C ALA A 250 -7.30 -4.67 9.87
N ALA A 251 -7.18 -5.49 10.93
CA ALA A 251 -8.20 -5.61 11.96
C ALA A 251 -8.30 -4.33 12.82
N GLU A 252 -7.17 -3.69 13.15
CA GLU A 252 -7.11 -2.43 13.89
C GLU A 252 -7.73 -1.28 13.10
N THR A 253 -7.42 -1.14 11.81
CA THR A 253 -8.01 -0.09 10.95
C THR A 253 -9.51 -0.32 10.75
N PHE A 254 -9.96 -1.56 10.55
CA PHE A 254 -11.39 -1.91 10.52
C PHE A 254 -12.10 -1.55 11.83
N ARG A 255 -11.57 -1.99 12.99
CA ARG A 255 -12.14 -1.70 14.32
C ARG A 255 -12.06 -0.22 14.69
N ALA A 256 -11.02 0.50 14.27
CA ALA A 256 -10.90 1.93 14.47
C ALA A 256 -11.94 2.71 13.65
N ARG A 257 -12.17 2.31 12.39
CA ARG A 257 -13.26 2.88 11.58
C ARG A 257 -14.63 2.57 12.19
N LEU A 258 -14.93 1.29 12.44
CA LEU A 258 -16.23 0.85 12.95
C LEU A 258 -16.60 1.56 14.27
N ARG A 259 -15.65 1.64 15.22
CA ARG A 259 -15.86 2.40 16.48
C ARG A 259 -16.05 3.89 16.26
N ASN A 260 -15.34 4.51 15.31
CA ASN A 260 -15.51 5.92 15.00
C ASN A 260 -16.86 6.21 14.33
N ASP A 261 -17.27 5.41 13.34
CA ASP A 261 -18.50 5.62 12.59
C ASP A 261 -19.73 5.39 13.49
N TRP A 262 -19.72 4.32 14.30
CA TRP A 262 -20.74 4.09 15.32
C TRP A 262 -20.77 5.19 16.40
N LYS A 263 -19.63 5.55 17.01
CA LYS A 263 -19.56 6.65 18.00
C LYS A 263 -20.08 7.97 17.41
N ARG A 264 -19.77 8.24 16.13
CA ARG A 264 -20.27 9.43 15.43
C ARG A 264 -21.77 9.39 15.19
N HIS A 265 -22.37 8.22 14.99
CA HIS A 265 -23.80 8.03 14.79
C HIS A 265 -24.58 8.08 16.11
N ALA A 266 -24.21 7.28 17.12
CA ALA A 266 -24.86 7.26 18.43
C ALA A 266 -24.89 8.66 19.09
N ALA A 267 -23.76 9.39 19.07
CA ALA A 267 -23.70 10.77 19.57
C ALA A 267 -24.50 11.79 18.72
N ARG A 268 -24.85 11.47 17.45
CA ARG A 268 -25.80 12.27 16.66
C ARG A 268 -27.25 11.93 17.05
N MET A 269 -27.58 10.65 17.23
CA MET A 269 -28.93 10.18 17.53
C MET A 269 -29.40 10.55 18.94
N ILE A 270 -28.50 10.52 19.93
CA ILE A 270 -28.80 10.97 21.29
C ILE A 270 -29.04 12.49 21.34
N ALA A 271 -28.26 13.26 20.58
CA ALA A 271 -28.43 14.71 20.47
C ALA A 271 -29.67 15.11 19.65
N SER A 272 -30.00 14.39 18.57
CA SER A 272 -31.19 14.68 17.73
C SER A 272 -32.51 14.35 18.42
N ARG A 273 -32.49 13.60 19.53
CA ARG A 273 -33.64 13.41 20.44
C ARG A 273 -33.88 14.61 21.36
N GLY A 274 -32.98 15.61 21.38
CA GLY A 274 -33.12 16.83 22.17
C GLY A 274 -32.93 16.63 23.69
N GLY A 275 -33.38 17.63 24.46
CA GLY A 275 -33.12 17.75 25.90
C GLY A 275 -31.88 18.57 26.23
N THR A 276 -31.70 18.94 27.50
CA THR A 276 -30.49 19.64 27.98
C THR A 276 -29.22 18.80 27.79
N LEU A 277 -28.04 19.42 27.91
CA LEU A 277 -26.77 18.69 27.83
C LEU A 277 -26.69 17.61 28.92
N GLU A 278 -27.18 17.88 30.13
CA GLU A 278 -27.16 16.93 31.24
C GLU A 278 -28.10 15.73 30.99
N GLU A 279 -29.30 15.95 30.46
CA GLU A 279 -30.18 14.87 30.01
C GLU A 279 -29.56 14.01 28.90
N GLN A 280 -28.87 14.62 27.94
CA GLN A 280 -28.18 13.88 26.87
C GLN A 280 -27.05 13.00 27.43
N LEU A 281 -26.35 13.47 28.46
CA LEU A 281 -25.31 12.71 29.15
C LEU A 281 -25.88 11.60 30.04
N ALA A 282 -26.95 11.87 30.80
CA ALA A 282 -27.66 10.86 31.57
C ALA A 282 -28.21 9.74 30.66
N ARG A 283 -28.82 10.11 29.53
CA ARG A 283 -29.32 9.17 28.51
C ARG A 283 -28.19 8.33 27.90
N ALA A 284 -27.03 8.93 27.62
CA ALA A 284 -25.85 8.19 27.16
C ALA A 284 -25.29 7.24 28.23
N ALA A 285 -25.26 7.65 29.50
CA ALA A 285 -24.83 6.82 30.62
C ALA A 285 -25.80 5.66 30.91
N ALA A 286 -27.11 5.90 30.82
CA ALA A 286 -28.14 4.86 30.95
C ALA A 286 -28.02 3.80 29.84
N HIS A 287 -27.83 4.22 28.58
CA HIS A 287 -27.49 3.29 27.51
C HIS A 287 -26.18 2.54 27.79
N ALA A 288 -25.13 3.20 28.30
CA ALA A 288 -23.88 2.52 28.63
C ALA A 288 -24.03 1.43 29.72
N ARG A 289 -24.87 1.67 30.74
CA ARG A 289 -25.22 0.65 31.75
C ARG A 289 -26.01 -0.52 31.13
N ALA A 290 -26.96 -0.25 30.25
CA ALA A 290 -27.72 -1.30 29.56
C ALA A 290 -26.82 -2.18 28.65
N GLU A 291 -25.83 -1.58 28.00
CA GLU A 291 -24.80 -2.31 27.22
C GLU A 291 -23.93 -3.19 28.12
N GLU A 292 -23.49 -2.70 29.28
CA GLU A 292 -22.65 -3.47 30.22
C GLU A 292 -23.37 -4.70 30.78
N ILE A 293 -24.68 -4.58 31.05
CA ILE A 293 -25.54 -5.69 31.49
C ILE A 293 -25.74 -6.73 30.37
N HIS A 294 -25.98 -6.29 29.13
CA HIS A 294 -26.27 -7.18 28.01
C HIS A 294 -25.00 -7.80 27.39
N ASN A 295 -23.87 -7.10 27.46
CA ASN A 295 -22.66 -7.39 26.68
C ASN A 295 -21.40 -6.90 27.46
N PRO A 296 -21.01 -7.62 28.53
CA PRO A 296 -19.93 -7.19 29.41
C PRO A 296 -18.58 -7.11 28.68
N ARG A 297 -17.90 -5.96 28.85
CA ARG A 297 -16.64 -5.66 28.17
C ARG A 297 -15.54 -6.65 28.55
N ARG A 298 -15.08 -7.45 27.58
CA ARG A 298 -13.93 -8.34 27.75
C ARG A 298 -12.64 -7.51 27.86
N ARG A 299 -12.20 -7.26 29.10
CA ARG A 299 -10.90 -6.63 29.38
C ARG A 299 -9.76 -7.48 28.80
N ASN A 300 -8.66 -6.83 28.41
CA ASN A 300 -7.44 -7.53 28.01
C ASN A 300 -6.94 -8.39 29.19
N PRO A 301 -6.46 -9.63 28.97
CA PRO A 301 -6.06 -10.52 30.06
C PRO A 301 -4.94 -9.95 30.92
N GLU A 302 -4.02 -9.19 30.34
CA GLU A 302 -2.93 -8.47 31.03
C GLU A 302 -3.43 -7.35 31.98
N GLN A 303 -4.69 -6.92 31.84
CA GLN A 303 -5.36 -5.96 32.72
C GLN A 303 -6.29 -6.65 33.74
N ILE A 304 -6.31 -7.98 33.77
CA ILE A 304 -6.94 -8.74 34.86
C ILE A 304 -5.92 -8.84 35.98
N SER A 305 -5.88 -7.80 36.83
CA SER A 305 -5.17 -7.84 38.10
C SER A 305 -5.84 -8.89 39.01
N VAL A 306 -5.34 -10.13 38.97
CA VAL A 306 -5.79 -11.21 39.87
C VAL A 306 -5.54 -10.75 41.31
N PRO A 307 -6.59 -10.63 42.16
CA PRO A 307 -6.39 -10.19 43.52
C PRO A 307 -5.53 -11.18 44.29
N THR A 308 -4.40 -10.71 44.81
CA THR A 308 -3.45 -11.50 45.62
C THR A 308 -4.06 -12.12 46.88
N ASN A 309 -5.27 -11.70 47.25
CA ASN A 309 -6.03 -12.17 48.41
C ASN A 309 -6.93 -13.37 48.08
N SER A 310 -7.01 -13.81 46.82
CA SER A 310 -7.91 -14.88 46.37
C SER A 310 -7.21 -16.24 46.11
N THR A 311 -5.88 -16.28 46.06
CA THR A 311 -5.10 -17.52 46.16
C THR A 311 -4.86 -17.87 47.64
N ALA A 312 -5.77 -18.65 48.21
CA ALA A 312 -5.68 -19.16 49.57
C ALA A 312 -4.63 -20.29 49.70
N ASP A 313 -3.35 -19.98 49.47
CA ASP A 313 -2.24 -20.91 49.58
C ASP A 313 -1.48 -20.73 50.90
N VAL A 314 -1.44 -21.80 51.70
CA VAL A 314 -0.97 -21.82 53.10
C VAL A 314 0.52 -21.46 53.22
N VAL A 315 1.30 -21.63 52.16
CA VAL A 315 2.75 -21.35 52.17
C VAL A 315 3.04 -19.85 52.28
N MET A 316 2.25 -18.99 51.63
CA MET A 316 2.54 -17.56 51.52
C MET A 316 2.37 -16.79 52.85
N GLN A 317 1.46 -17.24 53.72
CA GLN A 317 1.20 -16.61 55.02
C GLN A 317 2.39 -16.69 56.00
N ARG A 318 3.36 -17.60 55.77
CA ARG A 318 4.52 -17.75 56.66
C ARG A 318 5.66 -16.78 56.34
N VAL A 319 5.69 -16.19 55.15
CA VAL A 319 6.79 -15.30 54.71
C VAL A 319 6.59 -13.86 55.21
N THR A 320 5.35 -13.43 55.39
CA THR A 320 5.00 -12.08 55.89
C THR A 320 5.05 -11.94 57.42
N ALA A 321 5.40 -12.99 58.15
CA ALA A 321 5.29 -13.08 59.62
C ALA A 321 6.64 -13.03 60.37
N ALA A 322 7.72 -12.54 59.73
CA ALA A 322 9.07 -12.50 60.31
C ALA A 322 9.57 -11.04 60.48
N PRO A 323 9.93 -10.60 61.71
CA PRO A 323 10.45 -9.25 61.93
C PRO A 323 11.96 -9.14 61.61
N PRO A 324 12.43 -7.98 61.08
CA PRO A 324 13.85 -7.76 60.78
C PRO A 324 14.67 -7.44 62.04
N SER A 325 15.93 -7.89 62.08
CA SER A 325 16.93 -7.52 63.11
C SER A 325 18.00 -6.57 62.53
N PRO A 326 18.56 -5.63 63.32
CA PRO A 326 19.32 -4.50 62.79
C PRO A 326 20.86 -4.64 62.91
N LEU A 327 21.59 -4.07 61.94
CA LEU A 327 22.98 -3.59 62.09
C LEU A 327 23.19 -2.34 61.24
N SER A 328 23.96 -1.37 61.76
CA SER A 328 24.34 -0.11 61.09
C SER A 328 25.66 0.41 61.67
N PRO A 329 26.34 1.35 60.99
CA PRO A 329 26.92 2.48 61.73
C PRO A 329 26.82 3.86 61.02
N SER A 330 26.28 4.84 61.76
CA SER A 330 26.72 6.26 61.97
C SER A 330 27.88 6.85 61.14
N ASN A 331 27.96 8.17 60.81
CA ASN A 331 27.04 9.35 60.84
C ASN A 331 27.61 10.39 59.81
N PRO A 332 27.77 11.75 59.94
CA PRO A 332 27.27 12.85 60.84
C PRO A 332 26.19 13.75 60.15
N THR A 333 25.37 14.62 60.78
CA THR A 333 25.50 15.82 61.68
C THR A 333 25.94 17.12 60.96
N PRO A 334 25.36 18.33 61.23
CA PRO A 334 24.21 18.75 62.09
C PRO A 334 22.96 19.20 61.28
N ALA A 335 21.72 19.41 61.80
CA ALA A 335 21.11 19.59 63.13
C ALA A 335 20.91 21.05 63.63
N ASN A 336 19.64 21.46 63.80
CA ASN A 336 19.08 22.30 64.89
C ASN A 336 17.53 22.39 64.80
N PRO A 337 16.81 22.86 65.87
CA PRO A 337 15.38 22.56 66.15
C PRO A 337 14.43 23.74 65.80
N ASP A 338 13.12 23.84 66.12
CA ASP A 338 12.23 23.36 67.22
C ASP A 338 10.92 22.73 66.65
N ASP A 339 9.94 22.16 67.38
CA ASP A 339 9.44 22.35 68.76
C ASP A 339 8.80 21.07 69.34
N ALA A 340 8.37 21.03 70.62
CA ALA A 340 7.99 19.77 71.31
C ALA A 340 6.69 19.78 72.15
N HIS A 341 5.90 18.68 72.06
CA HIS A 341 5.11 18.00 73.12
C HIS A 341 4.36 16.80 72.49
N ALA A 342 4.34 15.57 73.03
CA ALA A 342 3.90 15.08 74.35
C ALA A 342 2.35 15.12 74.53
N GLY A 343 1.64 14.01 74.72
CA GLY A 343 2.08 12.61 74.80
C GLY A 343 0.92 11.58 74.81
N ASN A 344 1.23 10.31 75.06
CA ASN A 344 0.29 9.17 75.12
C ASN A 344 0.41 8.47 76.49
N PRO A 345 -0.71 8.10 77.15
CA PRO A 345 -1.09 6.69 77.26
C PRO A 345 -2.63 6.47 77.14
N GLY A 346 -3.19 5.26 77.04
CA GLY A 346 -2.61 3.90 76.96
C GLY A 346 -3.62 2.83 77.42
N GLY A 347 -3.57 1.62 76.86
CA GLY A 347 -4.59 0.55 77.04
C GLY A 347 -5.80 0.73 76.09
N GLY A 348 -6.52 -0.29 75.61
CA GLY A 348 -6.52 -1.73 75.93
C GLY A 348 -7.79 -2.13 76.70
N GLY A 349 -8.66 -3.05 76.26
CA GLY A 349 -8.70 -3.83 75.01
C GLY A 349 -9.93 -4.78 74.99
N ALA A 350 -10.15 -5.46 73.87
CA ALA A 350 -11.09 -6.58 73.67
C ALA A 350 -12.61 -6.40 73.97
N GLY A 351 -13.41 -6.48 72.89
CA GLY A 351 -14.61 -7.34 72.85
C GLY A 351 -15.98 -6.73 73.18
N GLY A 352 -17.02 -7.28 72.55
CA GLY A 352 -18.42 -6.94 72.78
C GLY A 352 -19.13 -6.42 71.52
N GLY A 353 -20.00 -7.23 70.91
CA GLY A 353 -20.89 -6.77 69.85
C GLY A 353 -22.14 -6.11 70.42
N GLY A 354 -22.61 -5.03 69.80
CA GLY A 354 -23.82 -4.32 70.18
C GLY A 354 -24.45 -3.62 68.97
N SER A 355 -25.76 -3.75 68.81
CA SER A 355 -26.50 -3.13 67.70
C SER A 355 -26.66 -1.63 67.91
N GLY A 356 -26.44 -0.83 66.86
CA GLY A 356 -26.63 0.62 66.87
C GLY A 356 -26.77 1.16 65.45
N GLY A 357 -27.86 1.87 65.18
CA GLY A 357 -28.10 2.50 63.88
C GLY A 357 -27.22 3.74 63.70
N GLY A 358 -26.49 3.81 62.59
CA GLY A 358 -25.67 4.96 62.20
C GLY A 358 -25.92 5.31 60.75
N ASP A 359 -26.92 6.16 60.51
CA ASP A 359 -27.28 6.64 59.17
C ASP A 359 -26.08 7.36 58.54
N SER A 360 -25.58 6.81 57.44
CA SER A 360 -24.39 7.28 56.71
C SER A 360 -24.79 7.48 55.26
N PRO A 361 -24.67 8.70 54.69
CA PRO A 361 -25.29 9.01 53.41
C PRO A 361 -24.63 8.28 52.25
N ASP A 362 -25.42 7.48 51.55
CA ASP A 362 -25.05 6.83 50.28
C ASP A 362 -24.55 7.88 49.26
N PRO A 363 -23.38 7.70 48.63
CA PRO A 363 -22.86 8.67 47.68
C PRO A 363 -23.64 8.67 46.36
N ALA A 364 -24.66 9.53 46.30
CA ALA A 364 -25.36 9.99 45.10
C ALA A 364 -25.96 8.89 44.19
N ARG A 365 -27.08 8.30 44.63
CA ARG A 365 -28.04 7.66 43.71
C ARG A 365 -28.55 8.71 42.70
N PRO A 366 -28.34 8.55 41.38
CA PRO A 366 -28.82 9.50 40.38
C PRO A 366 -30.36 9.53 40.29
N PRO A 367 -30.96 10.62 39.77
CA PRO A 367 -32.40 10.84 39.78
C PRO A 367 -33.20 9.81 38.96
N ALA A 368 -34.47 9.63 39.33
CA ALA A 368 -35.31 8.50 38.92
C ALA A 368 -35.64 8.38 37.41
N HIS A 369 -35.19 9.30 36.57
CA HIS A 369 -35.27 9.17 35.11
C HIS A 369 -34.36 8.06 34.54
N ASP A 370 -33.33 7.65 35.28
CA ASP A 370 -32.39 6.60 34.89
C ASP A 370 -33.00 5.19 34.75
N ALA A 371 -34.17 4.93 35.34
CA ALA A 371 -34.70 3.57 35.52
C ALA A 371 -35.37 2.95 34.27
N ALA A 372 -35.68 3.73 33.24
CA ALA A 372 -36.55 3.30 32.14
C ALA A 372 -35.84 2.66 30.93
N ILE A 373 -34.51 2.77 30.84
CA ILE A 373 -33.73 2.31 29.66
C ILE A 373 -33.09 0.95 29.96
N THR A 374 -33.89 -0.12 29.81
CA THR A 374 -33.43 -1.51 29.98
C THR A 374 -32.80 -2.12 28.73
N GLN A 375 -32.93 -1.48 27.57
CA GLN A 375 -32.45 -2.01 26.29
C GLN A 375 -31.16 -1.33 25.79
N PRO A 376 -30.22 -2.10 25.19
CA PRO A 376 -29.02 -1.57 24.55
C PRO A 376 -29.37 -0.65 23.36
N PHE A 377 -28.47 0.26 23.02
CA PHE A 377 -28.70 1.21 21.92
C PHE A 377 -28.36 0.56 20.58
N ARG A 378 -29.37 0.22 19.78
CA ARG A 378 -29.22 -0.38 18.44
C ARG A 378 -30.10 0.35 17.42
N ASP A 379 -29.50 0.81 16.34
CA ASP A 379 -30.21 1.46 15.22
C ASP A 379 -30.14 0.54 13.97
N PRO A 380 -31.16 -0.31 13.73
CA PRO A 380 -31.10 -1.32 12.66
C PRO A 380 -31.02 -0.71 11.25
N ALA A 381 -31.46 0.55 11.07
CA ALA A 381 -31.29 1.29 9.83
C ALA A 381 -29.82 1.61 9.50
N TRP A 382 -28.99 1.87 10.52
CA TRP A 382 -27.55 2.06 10.34
C TRP A 382 -26.83 0.74 10.11
N GLU A 383 -27.19 -0.29 10.86
CA GLU A 383 -26.65 -1.63 10.63
C GLU A 383 -26.92 -2.08 9.19
N ALA A 384 -28.13 -1.90 8.67
CA ALA A 384 -28.48 -2.21 7.28
C ALA A 384 -27.66 -1.40 6.26
N ALA A 385 -27.39 -0.12 6.53
CA ALA A 385 -26.62 0.75 5.63
C ALA A 385 -25.13 0.40 5.56
N GLU A 386 -24.50 0.06 6.70
CA GLU A 386 -23.07 -0.31 6.75
C GLU A 386 -22.81 -1.80 6.48
N ARG A 387 -23.81 -2.69 6.62
CA ARG A 387 -23.72 -4.14 6.37
C ARG A 387 -22.96 -4.54 5.10
N PRO A 388 -23.17 -3.94 3.91
CA PRO A 388 -22.41 -4.30 2.70
C PRO A 388 -20.93 -3.92 2.75
N TYR A 389 -20.56 -2.83 3.45
CA TYR A 389 -19.15 -2.52 3.69
C TYR A 389 -18.53 -3.47 4.72
N MET A 390 -19.24 -3.73 5.82
CA MET A 390 -18.77 -4.60 6.89
C MET A 390 -18.58 -6.05 6.46
N SER A 391 -19.49 -6.60 5.64
CA SER A 391 -19.37 -7.97 5.12
C SER A 391 -18.17 -8.12 4.19
N LEU A 392 -17.93 -7.14 3.31
CA LEU A 392 -16.76 -7.10 2.43
C LEU A 392 -15.46 -7.00 3.24
N ALA A 393 -15.41 -6.11 4.24
CA ALA A 393 -14.24 -5.94 5.10
C ALA A 393 -13.89 -7.25 5.85
N ILE A 394 -14.90 -7.96 6.36
CA ILE A 394 -14.72 -9.23 7.07
C ILE A 394 -14.36 -10.37 6.11
N ALA A 395 -14.89 -10.39 4.88
CA ALA A 395 -14.45 -11.32 3.86
C ALA A 395 -12.96 -11.15 3.51
N ASN A 396 -12.46 -9.90 3.49
CA ASN A 396 -11.04 -9.59 3.33
C ASN A 396 -10.21 -10.02 4.56
N LEU A 397 -10.63 -9.69 5.79
CA LEU A 397 -9.97 -10.17 7.01
C LEU A 397 -9.90 -11.71 7.06
N ASN A 398 -10.94 -12.41 6.60
CA ASN A 398 -10.96 -13.87 6.51
C ASN A 398 -10.17 -14.43 5.30
N ALA A 399 -9.81 -13.62 4.31
CA ALA A 399 -8.82 -13.97 3.29
C ALA A 399 -7.39 -13.84 3.84
N LEU A 400 -7.09 -12.75 4.57
CA LEU A 400 -5.81 -12.57 5.27
C LEU A 400 -5.61 -13.63 6.37
N THR A 401 -6.66 -13.99 7.10
CA THR A 401 -6.62 -15.06 8.11
C THR A 401 -6.33 -16.42 7.47
N ARG A 402 -6.85 -16.70 6.27
CA ARG A 402 -6.50 -17.92 5.52
C ARG A 402 -5.03 -17.95 5.11
N SER A 403 -4.51 -16.89 4.49
CA SER A 403 -3.10 -16.85 4.06
C SER A 403 -2.12 -16.89 5.25
N TYR A 404 -2.47 -16.24 6.36
CA TYR A 404 -1.75 -16.36 7.64
C TYR A 404 -1.78 -17.81 8.17
N ASN A 405 -2.95 -18.44 8.30
CA ASN A 405 -3.09 -19.80 8.85
C ASN A 405 -2.45 -20.90 8.00
N LEU A 406 -2.17 -20.64 6.72
CA LEU A 406 -1.42 -21.55 5.84
C LEU A 406 0.10 -21.49 6.07
N MET A 407 0.61 -20.40 6.67
CA MET A 407 2.04 -20.19 6.93
C MET A 407 2.39 -20.31 8.42
N ALA A 408 1.43 -20.10 9.33
CA ALA A 408 1.63 -20.12 10.77
C ALA A 408 1.61 -21.54 11.35
N PRO A 409 2.48 -21.86 12.34
CA PRO A 409 2.43 -23.13 13.07
C PRO A 409 1.12 -23.26 13.86
N GLU A 410 0.68 -24.49 14.15
CA GLU A 410 -0.65 -24.79 14.74
C GLU A 410 -1.01 -23.90 15.94
N LEU A 411 -0.11 -23.75 16.91
CA LEU A 411 -0.29 -22.94 18.11
C LEU A 411 -0.56 -21.45 17.84
N ALA A 412 -0.09 -20.94 16.69
CA ALA A 412 -0.22 -19.53 16.31
C ALA A 412 -1.43 -19.24 15.42
N LYS A 413 -2.16 -20.26 14.94
CA LYS A 413 -3.31 -20.08 14.04
C LYS A 413 -4.44 -19.29 14.69
N LYS A 414 -5.13 -18.48 13.89
CA LYS A 414 -6.19 -17.55 14.34
C LYS A 414 -7.57 -18.02 13.85
N PRO A 415 -8.63 -17.92 14.68
CA PRO A 415 -10.00 -18.17 14.23
C PRO A 415 -10.46 -17.07 13.26
N TYR A 416 -11.47 -17.39 12.45
CA TYR A 416 -12.09 -16.43 11.54
C TYR A 416 -12.92 -15.36 12.29
N PHE A 417 -13.00 -14.18 11.68
CA PHE A 417 -13.78 -13.05 12.14
C PHE A 417 -15.26 -13.23 11.76
N SER A 418 -16.17 -12.90 12.68
CA SER A 418 -17.63 -12.88 12.44
C SER A 418 -18.20 -11.48 12.72
N LEU A 419 -19.17 -11.07 11.89
CA LEU A 419 -19.71 -9.70 11.88
C LEU A 419 -20.41 -9.34 13.19
N GLU A 420 -21.19 -10.25 13.75
CA GLU A 420 -21.91 -10.08 15.02
C GLU A 420 -20.95 -9.96 16.22
N ARG A 421 -19.79 -10.61 16.18
CA ARG A 421 -18.77 -10.52 17.23
C ARG A 421 -18.00 -9.18 17.17
N GLU A 422 -17.68 -8.70 15.98
CA GLU A 422 -17.03 -7.41 15.80
C GLU A 422 -17.99 -6.24 16.07
N LEU A 423 -19.28 -6.37 15.73
CA LEU A 423 -20.33 -5.43 16.15
C LEU A 423 -20.50 -5.40 17.67
N SER A 424 -20.73 -6.54 18.32
CA SER A 424 -20.89 -6.59 19.78
C SER A 424 -19.65 -6.07 20.52
N SER A 425 -18.43 -6.38 20.05
CA SER A 425 -17.21 -5.78 20.61
C SER A 425 -17.15 -4.26 20.40
N CYS A 426 -17.55 -3.76 19.23
CA CYS A 426 -17.61 -2.32 18.95
C CYS A 426 -18.61 -1.61 19.86
N PHE A 427 -19.83 -2.15 20.02
CA PHE A 427 -20.87 -1.59 20.86
C PHE A 427 -20.42 -1.48 22.32
N ALA A 428 -19.85 -2.56 22.89
CA ALA A 428 -19.35 -2.58 24.25
C ALA A 428 -18.20 -1.58 24.50
N ASP A 429 -17.30 -1.40 23.52
CA ASP A 429 -16.19 -0.43 23.62
C ASP A 429 -16.62 1.03 23.44
N VAL A 430 -17.60 1.30 22.58
CA VAL A 430 -18.03 2.66 22.27
C VAL A 430 -19.01 3.20 23.30
N ALA A 431 -19.88 2.36 23.87
CA ALA A 431 -20.93 2.78 24.79
C ALA A 431 -20.48 3.79 25.88
N PRO A 432 -19.44 3.52 26.70
CA PRO A 432 -18.98 4.51 27.69
C PRO A 432 -18.38 5.78 27.08
N LEU A 433 -17.82 5.70 25.86
CA LEU A 433 -17.18 6.83 25.16
C LEU A 433 -18.19 7.80 24.48
N VAL A 434 -19.48 7.45 24.44
CA VAL A 434 -20.51 8.26 23.78
C VAL A 434 -20.81 9.53 24.60
N ALA A 435 -20.86 9.43 25.94
CA ALA A 435 -21.08 10.58 26.80
C ALA A 435 -19.99 11.65 26.63
N ASP A 436 -18.71 11.25 26.63
CA ASP A 436 -17.62 12.20 26.44
C ASP A 436 -17.51 12.73 25.01
N GLU A 437 -17.91 11.97 23.98
CA GLU A 437 -18.04 12.52 22.63
C GLU A 437 -19.18 13.55 22.52
N ILE A 438 -20.26 13.42 23.31
CA ILE A 438 -21.31 14.45 23.42
C ILE A 438 -20.77 15.70 24.13
N ARG A 439 -20.07 15.55 25.28
CA ARG A 439 -19.37 16.67 25.96
C ARG A 439 -18.44 17.41 24.99
N LEU A 440 -17.55 16.67 24.33
CA LEU A 440 -16.59 17.19 23.35
C LEU A 440 -17.24 17.74 22.07
N ARG A 441 -18.55 17.53 21.84
CA ARG A 441 -19.29 18.20 20.75
C ARG A 441 -19.92 19.50 21.23
N ALA A 442 -20.48 19.52 22.43
CA ALA A 442 -21.02 20.73 23.04
C ALA A 442 -19.94 21.78 23.35
N THR A 443 -18.73 21.33 23.75
CA THR A 443 -17.60 22.24 24.06
C THR A 443 -16.67 22.53 22.87
N ARG A 444 -16.86 21.89 21.71
CA ARG A 444 -16.06 22.20 20.51
C ARG A 444 -16.46 23.58 19.98
N PRO A 445 -15.53 24.55 19.85
CA PRO A 445 -15.84 25.80 19.18
C PRO A 445 -16.30 25.53 17.75
N ALA A 446 -17.27 26.30 17.27
CA ALA A 446 -17.67 26.26 15.87
C ALA A 446 -16.44 26.57 15.01
N LYS A 447 -16.10 25.65 14.09
CA LYS A 447 -14.93 25.84 13.22
C LYS A 447 -15.10 27.13 12.42
N SER A 448 -14.18 28.06 12.59
CA SER A 448 -14.09 29.25 11.75
C SER A 448 -13.96 28.82 10.29
N LEU A 449 -14.89 29.29 9.45
CA LEU A 449 -14.82 29.08 8.00
C LEU A 449 -13.68 29.88 7.34
N VAL A 450 -13.00 30.72 8.13
CA VAL A 450 -12.02 31.73 7.71
C VAL A 450 -10.58 31.20 7.80
N ASP A 451 -10.27 30.32 8.76
CA ASP A 451 -8.91 29.80 8.99
C ASP A 451 -8.54 28.61 8.10
N ALA A 452 -8.96 28.67 6.83
CA ALA A 452 -8.51 27.79 5.76
C ALA A 452 -7.82 28.55 4.61
N PRO A 453 -6.79 29.39 4.88
CA PRO A 453 -6.01 30.03 3.83
C PRO A 453 -5.17 29.00 3.06
N PHE A 454 -4.89 29.31 1.79
CA PHE A 454 -4.00 28.50 0.96
C PHE A 454 -2.57 28.46 1.52
N GLY A 455 -2.07 27.27 1.84
CA GLY A 455 -0.63 26.98 1.92
C GLY A 455 0.17 27.60 3.07
N GLY A 456 -0.12 27.22 4.33
CA GLY A 456 0.69 27.59 5.51
C GLY A 456 1.31 26.39 6.24
N ARG A 457 2.64 26.33 6.34
CA ARG A 457 3.37 25.26 7.07
C ARG A 457 3.58 25.63 8.55
N GLY A 458 2.60 25.31 9.40
CA GLY A 458 2.76 25.34 10.86
C GLY A 458 3.52 24.11 11.38
N VAL A 459 4.38 24.29 12.40
CA VAL A 459 5.16 23.21 13.03
C VAL A 459 4.77 23.09 14.50
N GLY A 460 4.40 21.88 14.96
CA GLY A 460 4.10 21.61 16.37
C GLY A 460 3.48 20.23 16.61
N GLY A 461 4.34 19.21 16.75
CA GLY A 461 4.12 17.87 17.33
C GLY A 461 2.74 17.15 17.20
N GLY A 462 2.64 15.96 16.63
CA GLY A 462 3.66 15.09 16.01
C GLY A 462 3.17 13.63 15.86
N GLY A 463 3.85 12.85 15.02
CA GLY A 463 3.65 11.40 14.89
C GLY A 463 2.74 10.94 13.72
N GLY A 464 3.33 10.23 12.75
CA GLY A 464 2.58 9.42 11.77
C GLY A 464 2.37 10.03 10.37
N GLY A 465 3.38 9.91 9.51
CA GLY A 465 3.15 9.83 8.05
C GLY A 465 2.94 8.36 7.63
N GLY A 466 2.22 8.04 6.56
CA GLY A 466 1.50 8.90 5.61
C GLY A 466 0.83 8.05 4.51
N VAL A 467 0.59 8.63 3.33
CA VAL A 467 -0.05 8.02 2.14
C VAL A 467 -1.55 7.70 2.31
N GLY A 468 -2.39 8.16 1.35
CA GLY A 468 -3.78 7.68 1.25
C GLY A 468 -4.88 8.68 0.84
N GLN A 469 -4.61 9.98 0.70
CA GLN A 469 -5.67 10.98 0.46
C GLN A 469 -5.84 11.40 -1.02
N LEU A 470 -6.29 10.45 -1.85
CA LEU A 470 -6.99 10.70 -3.11
C LEU A 470 -8.23 9.80 -3.16
N GLY A 471 -9.42 10.35 -2.86
CA GLY A 471 -10.66 9.55 -2.86
C GLY A 471 -11.86 10.05 -2.04
N ALA A 472 -11.81 11.23 -1.40
CA ALA A 472 -12.86 11.69 -0.48
C ALA A 472 -13.46 13.07 -0.83
N GLY A 473 -13.60 13.38 -2.13
CA GLY A 473 -14.07 14.68 -2.63
C GLY A 473 -15.45 14.69 -3.31
N LEU A 474 -16.22 13.59 -3.25
CA LEU A 474 -17.35 13.33 -4.16
C LEU A 474 -18.70 12.98 -3.48
N ALA A 475 -18.96 13.53 -2.28
CA ALA A 475 -20.21 13.31 -1.54
C ALA A 475 -20.93 14.60 -1.05
N GLY A 476 -20.42 15.79 -1.38
CA GLY A 476 -20.97 17.08 -0.93
C GLY A 476 -21.54 17.99 -2.04
N LEU A 477 -21.59 17.51 -3.28
CA LEU A 477 -21.72 18.35 -4.49
C LEU A 477 -23.16 18.65 -4.94
N PHE A 478 -24.17 18.39 -4.10
CA PHE A 478 -25.60 18.49 -4.44
C PHE A 478 -26.38 19.55 -3.65
N ARG A 479 -25.85 20.77 -3.50
CA ARG A 479 -26.66 21.98 -3.22
C ARG A 479 -25.94 23.28 -3.62
N ALA A 480 -26.12 23.71 -4.87
CA ALA A 480 -25.60 25.00 -5.34
C ALA A 480 -26.56 26.17 -4.98
N PRO A 481 -26.05 27.34 -4.56
CA PRO A 481 -26.82 28.59 -4.53
C PRO A 481 -26.96 29.19 -5.95
N PRO A 482 -27.95 30.06 -6.20
CA PRO A 482 -28.20 30.62 -7.53
C PRO A 482 -27.13 31.65 -7.94
N VAL A 483 -26.32 31.32 -8.95
CA VAL A 483 -25.34 32.23 -9.56
C VAL A 483 -26.03 33.12 -10.59
N LYS A 484 -25.97 34.44 -10.41
CA LYS A 484 -26.34 35.40 -11.46
C LYS A 484 -25.19 35.51 -12.47
N VAL A 485 -25.40 35.05 -13.69
CA VAL A 485 -24.47 35.24 -14.81
C VAL A 485 -24.71 36.62 -15.43
N VAL A 486 -23.66 37.40 -15.59
CA VAL A 486 -23.65 38.63 -16.40
C VAL A 486 -22.78 38.36 -17.62
N GLU A 487 -23.38 38.35 -18.82
CA GLU A 487 -22.63 38.12 -20.07
C GLU A 487 -21.90 39.40 -20.52
N SER A 488 -20.66 39.58 -20.09
CA SER A 488 -19.73 40.52 -20.74
C SER A 488 -19.26 39.94 -22.09
N ARG A 489 -19.89 40.35 -23.19
CA ARG A 489 -19.54 39.92 -24.57
C ARG A 489 -18.25 40.59 -25.08
N GLU A 490 -17.12 40.29 -24.46
CA GLU A 490 -15.80 40.58 -25.02
C GLU A 490 -14.98 39.31 -25.24
N LYS A 491 -14.17 39.31 -26.29
CA LYS A 491 -13.35 38.15 -26.68
C LYS A 491 -12.07 38.18 -25.87
N TYR A 492 -11.85 37.15 -25.04
CA TYR A 492 -10.62 36.98 -24.29
C TYR A 492 -9.40 37.04 -25.21
N TYR A 493 -8.43 37.91 -24.86
CA TYR A 493 -7.22 38.19 -25.63
C TYR A 493 -6.49 36.90 -26.00
N GLY A 494 -6.52 36.57 -27.29
CA GLY A 494 -6.08 35.27 -27.78
C GLY A 494 -4.57 35.16 -27.88
N PHE A 495 -4.04 33.93 -27.78
CA PHE A 495 -2.61 33.66 -28.03
C PHE A 495 -2.15 34.12 -29.43
N ARG A 496 -3.07 34.15 -30.41
CA ARG A 496 -2.83 34.74 -31.74
C ARG A 496 -2.71 36.28 -31.75
N GLU A 497 -3.38 36.96 -30.83
CA GLU A 497 -3.33 38.43 -30.71
C GLU A 497 -2.06 38.84 -29.97
N PHE A 498 -1.70 38.12 -28.90
CA PHE A 498 -0.40 38.21 -28.22
C PHE A 498 0.77 38.12 -29.21
N TRP A 499 0.81 37.09 -30.07
CA TRP A 499 1.87 36.95 -31.08
C TRP A 499 1.84 38.04 -32.15
N ARG A 500 0.66 38.56 -32.52
CA ARG A 500 0.53 39.64 -33.51
C ARG A 500 1.03 40.98 -32.97
N ASP A 501 0.78 41.28 -31.71
CA ASP A 501 1.24 42.52 -31.07
C ASP A 501 2.74 42.45 -30.75
N LEU A 502 3.25 41.27 -30.34
CA LEU A 502 4.67 41.02 -30.13
C LEU A 502 5.51 41.31 -31.40
N TRP A 503 5.01 40.95 -32.59
CA TRP A 503 5.68 41.20 -33.88
C TRP A 503 5.38 42.58 -34.49
N LYS A 504 4.42 43.34 -33.95
CA LYS A 504 4.18 44.74 -34.37
C LYS A 504 5.07 45.76 -33.67
N ARG A 505 5.76 45.39 -32.59
CA ARG A 505 6.55 46.30 -31.75
C ARG A 505 8.05 46.25 -32.06
N GLY A 506 8.39 46.14 -33.35
CA GLY A 506 9.74 45.93 -33.87
C GLY A 506 10.00 46.61 -35.21
N GLY A 507 9.38 47.76 -35.44
CA GLY A 507 9.58 48.67 -36.58
C GLY A 507 9.32 50.10 -36.16
#